data_AF-A0A3L8DLJ3-F1
#
_entry.id   AF-A0A3L8DLJ3-F1
#
_cell.length_a   1.000
_cell.length_b   1.000
_cell.length_c   1.000
_cell.angle_alpha   90.00
_cell.angle_beta   90.00
_cell.angle_gamma   90.00
#
_symmetry.space_group_name_H-M   'P 1'
#
loop_
_entity.id
_entity.type
_entity.pdbx_description
1 polymer ?
#
loop_
_entity_poly.entity_id
_entity_poly.type
_entity_poly.pdbx_seq_one_letter_code
_entity_poly.pdbx_strand_id
1 'polypeptide(L)'
;MVLFVERGVRGGLSQCSHGYVRANNSYVPSYDPSEPSSYLMYYDVNNLYGWAMCQRLPRGGEFRWVEDVSTLDVHAIPSDSPTGYILEVDLEYPRHLHDTHADLPFCPTREAPPDKRQEKLLATLCDKQRYVIHYRTLQQCTSHGLRVARIHRALEFAQSTWLRDYIELNTAFRTRATNDFEKNLYKLMNNAIFGTMRRTRCRPGPCRERCRARKTMENVRNRIDVKLVTRWKGRYGAEALISRPNFHSRAVFGKNLLAVGLRRLKATFN
;
A
#
# COMPACT_ATOMS: atom_id res chain seq x y z
N MET A 1 16.65 -6.61 0.21
CA MET A 1 15.32 -7.05 -0.25
C MET A 1 14.19 -6.19 0.30
N VAL A 2 14.04 -6.00 1.62
CA VAL A 2 12.92 -5.19 2.19
C VAL A 2 12.83 -3.78 1.59
N LEU A 3 13.93 -3.01 1.56
CA LEU A 3 13.94 -1.66 0.98
C LEU A 3 13.53 -1.63 -0.50
N PHE A 4 13.85 -2.70 -1.24
CA PHE A 4 13.47 -2.84 -2.65
C PHE A 4 11.95 -2.95 -2.80
N VAL A 5 11.31 -3.80 -1.98
CA VAL A 5 9.85 -3.93 -1.94
C VAL A 5 9.20 -2.63 -1.46
N GLU A 6 9.73 -1.99 -0.41
CA GLU A 6 9.19 -0.74 0.14
C GLU A 6 9.20 0.40 -0.87
N ARG A 7 10.24 0.50 -1.72
CA ARG A 7 10.30 1.48 -2.82
C ARG A 7 9.20 1.25 -3.86
N GLY A 8 8.75 0.01 -4.03
CA GLY A 8 7.62 -0.35 -4.90
C GLY A 8 6.24 -0.14 -4.30
N VAL A 9 6.12 0.36 -3.06
CA VAL A 9 4.82 0.56 -2.40
C VAL A 9 4.22 1.93 -2.75
N ARG A 10 3.06 1.93 -3.44
CA ARG A 10 2.31 3.15 -3.85
C ARG A 10 0.90 3.14 -3.31
N GLY A 11 0.44 4.28 -2.79
CA GLY A 11 -0.89 4.41 -2.18
C GLY A 11 -2.03 4.30 -3.21
N GLY A 12 -3.25 4.60 -2.78
CA GLY A 12 -4.35 4.80 -3.72
C GLY A 12 -4.06 6.00 -4.64
N LEU A 13 -4.40 5.85 -5.92
CA LEU A 13 -4.35 6.95 -6.86
C LEU A 13 -5.59 7.83 -6.66
N SER A 14 -5.37 9.14 -6.55
CA SER A 14 -6.43 10.14 -6.52
C SER A 14 -6.04 11.21 -7.52
N GLN A 15 -6.82 11.31 -8.59
CA GLN A 15 -6.57 12.17 -9.74
C GLN A 15 -7.87 12.84 -10.16
N CYS A 16 -7.74 14.06 -10.69
CA CYS A 16 -8.80 14.79 -11.35
C CYS A 16 -8.29 15.17 -12.74
N SER A 17 -8.84 14.55 -13.78
CA SER A 17 -8.35 14.72 -15.17
C SER A 17 -9.00 15.91 -15.86
N HIS A 18 -10.23 16.25 -15.49
CA HIS A 18 -10.95 17.44 -15.97
C HIS A 18 -11.37 18.34 -14.81
N GLY A 19 -11.09 19.63 -14.92
CA GLY A 19 -11.40 20.61 -13.86
C GLY A 19 -12.88 20.83 -13.64
N TYR A 20 -13.71 20.65 -14.67
CA TYR A 20 -15.16 20.74 -14.61
C TYR A 20 -15.80 19.94 -15.73
N VAL A 21 -16.85 19.19 -15.41
CA VAL A 21 -17.72 18.53 -16.39
C VAL A 21 -19.16 18.73 -15.95
N ARG A 22 -20.03 19.07 -16.89
CA ARG A 22 -21.46 19.22 -16.68
C ARG A 22 -22.20 18.30 -17.63
N ALA A 23 -23.08 17.47 -17.09
CA ALA A 23 -24.00 16.69 -17.92
C ALA A 23 -25.15 17.57 -18.43
N ASN A 24 -25.55 17.32 -19.68
CA ASN A 24 -26.72 17.90 -20.31
C ASN A 24 -27.82 16.84 -20.39
N ASN A 25 -28.77 16.81 -19.46
CA ASN A 25 -29.90 15.87 -19.56
C ASN A 25 -31.18 16.49 -19.01
N SER A 26 -32.32 15.93 -19.40
CA SER A 26 -33.66 16.44 -19.07
C SER A 26 -33.98 16.54 -17.58
N TYR A 27 -33.15 15.94 -16.71
CA TYR A 27 -33.36 15.95 -15.26
C TYR A 27 -32.68 17.12 -14.55
N VAL A 28 -31.85 17.91 -15.25
CA VAL A 28 -31.19 19.08 -14.67
C VAL A 28 -31.85 20.39 -15.12
N PRO A 29 -31.98 21.41 -14.24
CA PRO A 29 -32.65 22.68 -14.58
C PRO A 29 -32.03 23.46 -15.75
N SER A 30 -30.80 23.14 -16.12
CA SER A 30 -30.03 23.80 -17.16
C SER A 30 -29.94 22.99 -18.45
N TYR A 31 -30.90 22.09 -18.67
CA TYR A 31 -30.96 21.27 -19.87
C TYR A 31 -31.12 22.16 -21.10
N ASP A 32 -30.28 21.93 -22.11
CA ASP A 32 -30.39 22.55 -23.42
C ASP A 32 -30.82 21.48 -24.45
N PRO A 33 -32.05 21.56 -24.99
CA PRO A 33 -32.53 20.63 -26.01
C PRO A 33 -31.76 20.70 -27.35
N SER A 34 -30.98 21.76 -27.58
CA SER A 34 -30.18 21.93 -28.81
C SER A 34 -28.85 21.19 -28.76
N GLU A 35 -28.38 20.81 -27.57
CA GLU A 35 -27.13 20.09 -27.34
C GLU A 35 -27.40 18.58 -27.11
N PRO A 36 -26.45 17.69 -27.45
CA PRO A 36 -26.62 16.27 -27.21
C PRO A 36 -26.76 15.93 -25.73
N SER A 37 -27.62 14.94 -25.43
CA SER A 37 -27.81 14.46 -24.06
C SER A 37 -26.55 13.74 -23.54
N SER A 38 -26.12 14.11 -22.34
CA SER A 38 -24.98 13.52 -21.63
C SER A 38 -25.30 13.27 -20.16
N TYR A 39 -24.66 12.25 -19.59
CA TYR A 39 -24.84 11.80 -18.22
C TYR A 39 -23.49 11.62 -17.54
N LEU A 40 -23.44 11.89 -16.24
CA LEU A 40 -22.30 11.57 -15.39
C LEU A 40 -22.57 10.25 -14.68
N MET A 41 -21.60 9.35 -14.73
CA MET A 41 -21.71 8.04 -14.11
C MET A 41 -20.73 7.92 -12.94
N TYR A 42 -21.23 7.44 -11.81
CA TYR A 42 -20.43 7.18 -10.62
C TYR A 42 -20.27 5.68 -10.42
N TYR A 43 -19.02 5.22 -10.44
CA TYR A 43 -18.66 3.84 -10.16
C TYR A 43 -17.95 3.73 -8.82
N ASP A 44 -18.43 2.84 -7.95
CA ASP A 44 -17.79 2.48 -6.70
C ASP A 44 -17.59 0.97 -6.63
N VAL A 45 -16.33 0.55 -6.50
CA VAL A 45 -15.97 -0.87 -6.47
C VAL A 45 -16.15 -1.42 -5.07
N ASN A 46 -17.10 -2.35 -4.92
CA ASN A 46 -17.36 -3.03 -3.67
C ASN A 46 -16.14 -3.84 -3.20
N ASN A 47 -15.62 -3.50 -2.02
CA ASN A 47 -14.55 -4.24 -1.34
C ASN A 47 -13.27 -4.45 -2.20
N LEU A 48 -12.82 -3.41 -2.90
CA LEU A 48 -11.64 -3.43 -3.77
C LEU A 48 -10.41 -4.10 -3.13
N TYR A 49 -10.06 -3.71 -1.90
CA TYR A 49 -8.92 -4.31 -1.19
C TYR A 49 -9.16 -5.77 -0.80
N GLY A 50 -10.39 -6.14 -0.44
CA GLY A 50 -10.75 -7.54 -0.17
C GLY A 50 -10.52 -8.42 -1.40
N TRP A 51 -11.00 -7.97 -2.56
CA TRP A 51 -10.78 -8.68 -3.82
C TRP A 51 -9.29 -8.85 -4.13
N ALA A 52 -8.49 -7.79 -3.94
CA ALA A 52 -7.04 -7.84 -4.13
C ALA A 52 -6.36 -8.80 -3.14
N MET A 53 -6.84 -8.89 -1.90
CA MET A 53 -6.33 -9.82 -0.89
C MET A 53 -6.70 -11.29 -1.19
N CYS A 54 -7.75 -11.54 -1.96
CA CYS A 54 -8.08 -12.89 -2.44
C CYS A 54 -7.18 -13.36 -3.60
N GLN A 55 -6.31 -12.50 -4.14
CA GLN A 55 -5.36 -12.86 -5.17
C GLN A 55 -4.18 -13.67 -4.58
N ARG A 56 -3.35 -14.24 -5.45
CA ARG A 56 -2.08 -14.83 -5.04
C ARG A 56 -1.16 -13.75 -4.49
N LEU A 57 -0.77 -13.88 -3.24
CA LEU A 57 0.10 -12.95 -2.52
C LEU A 57 1.39 -13.65 -2.12
N PRO A 58 2.51 -12.91 -1.95
CA PRO A 58 3.75 -13.49 -1.44
C PRO A 58 3.51 -14.25 -0.14
N ARG A 59 4.08 -15.45 -0.06
CA ARG A 59 4.15 -16.30 1.14
C ARG A 59 5.51 -16.06 1.81
N GLY A 60 5.57 -16.08 3.13
CA GLY A 60 6.82 -15.86 3.86
C GLY A 60 7.88 -16.94 3.58
N GLY A 61 9.16 -16.60 3.78
CA GLY A 61 10.28 -17.55 3.82
C GLY A 61 11.06 -17.75 2.51
N GLU A 62 10.48 -17.42 1.36
CA GLU A 62 11.07 -17.77 0.05
C GLU A 62 11.21 -16.52 -0.84
N PHE A 63 12.18 -15.66 -0.54
CA PHE A 63 12.54 -14.54 -1.42
C PHE A 63 13.96 -14.73 -1.94
N ARG A 64 14.14 -14.76 -3.27
CA ARG A 64 15.46 -14.88 -3.90
C ARG A 64 15.62 -13.89 -5.04
N TRP A 65 16.83 -13.38 -5.21
CA TRP A 65 17.16 -12.61 -6.40
C TRP A 65 17.33 -13.59 -7.56
N VAL A 66 16.75 -13.26 -8.71
CA VAL A 66 17.02 -13.98 -9.95
C VAL A 66 18.45 -13.67 -10.38
N GLU A 67 19.25 -14.71 -10.62
CA GLU A 67 20.67 -14.57 -10.99
C GLU A 67 20.82 -13.99 -12.40
N ASP A 68 20.06 -14.52 -13.36
CA ASP A 68 20.05 -14.04 -14.74
C ASP A 68 18.66 -13.61 -15.19
N VAL A 69 18.45 -12.30 -15.22
CA VAL A 69 17.19 -11.69 -15.67
C VAL A 69 16.95 -11.76 -17.17
N SER A 70 17.97 -12.07 -17.98
CA SER A 70 17.80 -12.16 -19.44
C SER A 70 16.94 -13.35 -19.86
N THR A 71 16.91 -14.39 -19.03
CA THR A 71 16.09 -15.59 -19.22
C THR A 71 14.63 -15.42 -18.77
N LEU A 72 14.32 -14.32 -18.08
CA LEU A 72 13.00 -14.12 -17.48
C LEU A 72 12.01 -13.56 -18.51
N ASP A 73 11.22 -14.43 -19.11
CA ASP A 73 10.03 -14.01 -19.86
C ASP A 73 8.85 -13.77 -18.90
N VAL A 74 8.56 -12.49 -18.65
CA VAL A 74 7.45 -12.08 -17.79
C VAL A 74 6.10 -12.44 -18.39
N HIS A 75 5.96 -12.49 -19.72
CA HIS A 75 4.68 -12.78 -20.38
C HIS A 75 4.31 -14.25 -20.34
N ALA A 76 5.30 -15.13 -20.31
CA ALA A 76 5.09 -16.57 -20.17
C ALA A 76 4.57 -16.99 -18.79
N ILE A 77 4.65 -16.12 -17.77
CA ILE A 77 4.27 -16.45 -16.39
C ILE A 77 2.74 -16.44 -16.24
N PRO A 78 2.10 -17.57 -15.94
CA PRO A 78 0.66 -17.61 -15.72
C PRO A 78 0.25 -16.85 -14.45
N SER A 79 -0.96 -16.28 -14.46
CA SER A 79 -1.50 -15.56 -13.29
C SER A 79 -1.72 -16.44 -12.05
N ASP A 80 -1.81 -17.76 -12.24
CA ASP A 80 -1.98 -18.77 -11.22
C ASP A 80 -0.68 -19.50 -10.84
N SER A 81 0.46 -19.04 -11.37
CA SER A 81 1.78 -19.57 -11.03
C SER A 81 2.00 -19.61 -9.50
N PRO A 82 2.60 -20.69 -8.95
CA PRO A 82 3.03 -20.72 -7.55
C PRO A 82 4.16 -19.74 -7.26
N THR A 83 4.82 -19.21 -8.30
CA THR A 83 5.95 -18.27 -8.22
C THR A 83 5.57 -16.93 -8.81
N GLY A 84 5.84 -15.85 -8.07
CA GLY A 84 5.65 -14.47 -8.48
C GLY A 84 6.96 -13.68 -8.50
N TYR A 85 6.93 -12.52 -9.16
CA TYR A 85 8.11 -11.67 -9.31
C TYR A 85 7.79 -10.19 -9.04
N ILE A 86 8.74 -9.49 -8.43
CA ILE A 86 8.81 -8.03 -8.38
C ILE A 86 10.08 -7.60 -9.12
N LEU A 87 9.93 -6.78 -10.16
CA LEU A 87 11.00 -6.38 -11.05
C LEU A 87 11.38 -4.92 -10.85
N GLU A 88 12.65 -4.57 -11.05
CA GLU A 88 13.08 -3.19 -11.32
C GLU A 88 13.26 -3.03 -12.83
N VAL A 89 12.46 -2.17 -13.45
CA VAL A 89 12.45 -2.00 -14.90
C VAL A 89 12.52 -0.55 -15.32
N ASP A 90 13.05 -0.31 -16.51
CA ASP A 90 12.84 0.93 -17.25
C ASP A 90 11.69 0.70 -18.22
N LEU A 91 10.70 1.59 -18.18
CA LEU A 91 9.51 1.56 -19.03
C LEU A 91 9.49 2.78 -19.93
N GLU A 92 9.34 2.52 -21.22
CA GLU A 92 9.05 3.54 -22.21
C GLU A 92 7.53 3.72 -22.32
N TYR A 93 7.12 4.99 -22.43
CA TYR A 93 5.75 5.40 -22.62
C TYR A 93 5.59 5.99 -24.02
N PRO A 94 5.16 5.19 -25.02
CA PRO A 94 5.01 5.68 -26.38
C PRO A 94 4.04 6.85 -26.50
N ARG A 95 4.45 7.89 -27.25
CA ARG A 95 3.65 9.12 -27.44
C ARG A 95 2.25 8.88 -27.99
N HIS A 96 2.09 7.89 -28.88
CA HIS A 96 0.80 7.57 -29.48
C HIS A 96 -0.23 7.04 -28.47
N LEU A 97 0.19 6.64 -27.27
CA LEU A 97 -0.71 6.21 -26.19
C LEU A 97 -1.17 7.36 -25.29
N HIS A 98 -0.60 8.56 -25.45
CA HIS A 98 -0.84 9.66 -24.51
C HIS A 98 -2.30 10.09 -24.47
N ASP A 99 -2.95 10.19 -25.63
CA ASP A 99 -4.36 10.58 -25.70
C ASP A 99 -5.26 9.51 -25.10
N THR A 100 -5.01 8.23 -25.40
CA THR A 100 -5.78 7.10 -24.87
C THR A 100 -5.62 6.92 -23.37
N HIS A 101 -4.45 7.24 -22.82
CA HIS A 101 -4.15 7.05 -21.41
C HIS A 101 -4.16 8.35 -20.58
N ALA A 102 -4.62 9.46 -21.16
CA ALA A 102 -4.60 10.78 -20.52
C ALA A 102 -5.32 10.78 -19.16
N ASP A 103 -6.43 10.06 -19.07
CA ASP A 103 -7.26 10.03 -17.87
C ASP A 103 -6.69 9.18 -16.75
N LEU A 104 -6.05 8.05 -17.11
CA LEU A 104 -5.51 7.09 -16.14
C LEU A 104 -4.15 6.52 -16.59
N PRO A 105 -3.06 7.31 -16.51
CA PRO A 105 -1.73 6.83 -16.85
C PRO A 105 -1.26 5.67 -15.98
N PHE A 106 -0.63 4.67 -16.61
CA PHE A 106 0.02 3.56 -15.91
C PHE A 106 1.25 4.00 -15.10
N CYS A 107 1.61 3.18 -14.12
CA CYS A 107 2.86 3.27 -13.34
C CYS A 107 3.10 4.64 -12.66
N PRO A 108 2.20 5.10 -11.77
CA PRO A 108 2.38 6.37 -11.09
C PRO A 108 3.62 6.35 -10.17
N THR A 109 4.28 7.50 -10.04
CA THR A 109 5.52 7.69 -9.27
C THR A 109 5.32 8.57 -8.05
N ARG A 110 6.16 8.41 -7.02
CA ARG A 110 6.10 9.23 -5.81
C ARG A 110 7.14 10.33 -5.92
N GLU A 111 6.69 11.50 -6.34
CA GLU A 111 7.55 12.63 -6.67
C GLU A 111 6.94 13.93 -6.17
N ALA A 112 7.80 14.92 -5.95
CA ALA A 112 7.39 16.28 -5.68
C ALA A 112 6.87 16.90 -6.99
N PRO A 113 5.62 17.40 -7.05
CA PRO A 113 5.18 18.22 -8.16
C PRO A 113 6.10 19.44 -8.34
N PRO A 114 6.16 20.02 -9.56
CA PRO A 114 6.77 21.34 -9.75
C PRO A 114 6.27 22.31 -8.66
N ASP A 115 7.21 23.04 -8.06
CA ASP A 115 6.96 24.07 -7.03
C ASP A 115 6.43 23.57 -5.67
N LYS A 116 6.35 22.25 -5.43
CA LYS A 116 5.86 21.70 -4.15
C LYS A 116 6.88 20.79 -3.50
N ARG A 117 7.20 21.05 -2.22
CA ARG A 117 8.11 20.20 -1.43
C ARG A 117 7.52 18.85 -1.03
N GLN A 118 6.19 18.70 -1.08
CA GLN A 118 5.52 17.48 -0.63
C GLN A 118 5.36 16.49 -1.78
N GLU A 119 5.97 15.32 -1.61
CA GLU A 119 5.75 14.18 -2.50
C GLU A 119 4.27 13.81 -2.61
N LYS A 120 3.81 13.63 -3.83
CA LYS A 120 2.50 13.09 -4.19
C LYS A 120 2.68 11.89 -5.10
N LEU A 121 1.61 11.10 -5.24
CA LEU A 121 1.57 10.05 -6.25
C LEU A 121 1.14 10.69 -7.57
N LEU A 122 2.08 10.81 -8.51
CA LEU A 122 1.87 11.45 -9.81
C LEU A 122 1.63 10.39 -10.88
N ALA A 123 0.51 10.49 -11.58
CA ALA A 123 0.25 9.72 -12.79
C ALA A 123 0.74 10.55 -13.99
N THR A 124 1.93 10.24 -14.50
CA THR A 124 2.54 10.94 -15.63
C THR A 124 2.64 10.00 -16.83
N LEU A 125 2.59 10.57 -18.04
CA LEU A 125 2.82 9.87 -19.30
C LEU A 125 4.30 9.81 -19.69
N CYS A 126 5.22 10.13 -18.77
CA CYS A 126 6.65 10.08 -19.04
C CYS A 126 7.19 8.64 -18.98
N ASP A 127 8.37 8.43 -19.54
CA ASP A 127 9.15 7.21 -19.30
C ASP A 127 9.44 7.04 -17.81
N LYS A 128 9.57 5.79 -17.37
CA LYS A 128 9.84 5.44 -15.97
C LYS A 128 11.20 4.76 -15.90
N GLN A 129 12.04 5.24 -14.99
CA GLN A 129 13.38 4.70 -14.77
C GLN A 129 13.41 3.96 -13.43
N ARG A 130 14.03 2.78 -13.40
CA ARG A 130 14.20 1.93 -12.20
C ARG A 130 12.91 1.74 -11.40
N TYR A 131 11.80 1.58 -12.12
CA TYR A 131 10.48 1.42 -11.54
C TYR A 131 10.32 0.01 -10.97
N VAL A 132 10.02 -0.09 -9.68
CA VAL A 132 9.75 -1.39 -9.04
C VAL A 132 8.32 -1.82 -9.37
N ILE A 133 8.04 -2.97 -9.94
CA ILE A 133 6.69 -3.35 -10.35
C ILE A 133 6.42 -4.83 -10.11
N HIS A 134 5.17 -5.16 -9.78
CA HIS A 134 4.73 -6.55 -9.69
C HIS A 134 4.52 -7.11 -11.10
N TYR A 135 4.91 -8.37 -11.33
CA TYR A 135 4.87 -8.98 -12.67
C TYR A 135 3.50 -8.88 -13.35
N ARG A 136 2.39 -9.12 -12.63
CA ARG A 136 1.03 -8.98 -13.18
C ARG A 136 0.70 -7.57 -13.65
N THR A 137 1.16 -6.55 -12.93
CA THR A 137 0.96 -5.15 -13.34
C THR A 137 1.83 -4.83 -14.54
N LEU A 138 3.03 -5.39 -14.63
CA LEU A 138 3.89 -5.23 -15.80
C LEU A 138 3.27 -5.89 -17.05
N GLN A 139 2.71 -7.09 -16.92
CA GLN A 139 1.96 -7.77 -17.98
C GLN A 139 0.78 -6.92 -18.46
N GLN A 140 0.05 -6.27 -17.54
CA GLN A 140 -1.03 -5.35 -17.91
C GLN A 140 -0.50 -4.10 -18.63
N CYS A 141 0.58 -3.48 -18.14
CA CYS A 141 1.13 -2.27 -18.76
C CYS A 141 1.55 -2.53 -20.22
N THR A 142 2.22 -3.66 -20.44
CA THR A 142 2.72 -4.10 -21.75
C THR A 142 1.60 -4.54 -22.68
N SER A 143 0.55 -5.20 -22.17
CA SER A 143 -0.64 -5.51 -22.99
C SER A 143 -1.36 -4.24 -23.46
N HIS A 144 -1.22 -3.14 -22.72
CA HIS A 144 -1.69 -1.81 -23.09
C HIS A 144 -0.64 -0.96 -23.83
N GLY A 145 0.44 -1.57 -24.33
CA GLY A 145 1.39 -0.94 -25.26
C GLY A 145 2.60 -0.26 -24.63
N LEU A 146 2.74 -0.24 -23.30
CA LEU A 146 4.00 0.21 -22.67
C LEU A 146 5.12 -0.76 -23.04
N ARG A 147 6.34 -0.24 -23.23
CA ARG A 147 7.49 -1.05 -23.65
C ARG A 147 8.49 -1.17 -22.51
N VAL A 148 9.03 -2.36 -22.31
CA VAL A 148 10.11 -2.59 -21.34
C VAL A 148 11.43 -2.30 -22.05
N ALA A 149 12.11 -1.23 -21.66
CA ALA A 149 13.43 -0.91 -22.20
C ALA A 149 14.52 -1.79 -21.58
N ARG A 150 14.44 -2.02 -20.26
CA ARG A 150 15.43 -2.80 -19.52
C ARG A 150 14.86 -3.41 -18.25
N ILE A 151 15.29 -4.63 -17.93
CA ILE A 151 15.11 -5.24 -16.60
C ILE A 151 16.46 -5.14 -15.86
N HIS A 152 16.49 -4.46 -14.71
CA HIS A 152 17.71 -4.30 -13.92
C HIS A 152 17.94 -5.47 -12.96
N ARG A 153 16.86 -5.95 -12.33
CA ARG A 153 16.85 -7.08 -11.41
C ARG A 153 15.42 -7.56 -11.15
N ALA A 154 15.28 -8.82 -10.79
CA ALA A 154 14.00 -9.41 -10.39
C ALA A 154 14.14 -10.12 -9.04
N LEU A 155 13.14 -9.91 -8.18
CA LEU A 155 12.97 -10.63 -6.92
C LEU A 155 11.86 -11.65 -7.11
N GLU A 156 12.22 -12.92 -7.01
CA GLU A 156 11.29 -14.05 -7.05
C GLU A 156 10.77 -14.37 -5.65
N PHE A 157 9.50 -14.79 -5.58
CA PHE A 157 8.87 -15.27 -4.35
C PHE A 157 7.81 -16.35 -4.60
N ALA A 158 7.64 -17.24 -3.64
CA ALA A 158 6.48 -18.13 -3.61
C ALA A 158 5.20 -17.34 -3.27
N GLN A 159 4.10 -17.66 -3.93
CA GLN A 159 2.80 -17.02 -3.72
C GLN A 159 1.67 -18.03 -3.56
N SER A 160 0.63 -17.67 -2.82
CA SER A 160 -0.60 -18.46 -2.69
C SER A 160 -1.77 -17.55 -2.30
N THR A 161 -2.99 -18.08 -2.37
CA THR A 161 -4.22 -17.36 -1.99
C THR A 161 -4.50 -17.49 -0.49
N TRP A 162 -3.48 -17.34 0.36
CA TRP A 162 -3.55 -17.65 1.79
C TRP A 162 -4.46 -16.70 2.60
N LEU A 163 -4.84 -15.55 2.05
CA LEU A 163 -5.84 -14.65 2.65
C LEU A 163 -7.27 -14.88 2.15
N ARG A 164 -7.46 -15.67 1.07
CA ARG A 164 -8.75 -15.78 0.39
C ARG A 164 -9.85 -16.28 1.32
N ASP A 165 -9.63 -17.42 1.97
CA ASP A 165 -10.62 -18.05 2.84
C ASP A 165 -11.05 -17.11 3.98
N TYR A 166 -10.10 -16.35 4.54
CA TYR A 166 -10.39 -15.35 5.57
C TYR A 166 -11.29 -14.22 5.06
N ILE A 167 -10.99 -13.67 3.87
CA ILE A 167 -11.77 -12.57 3.29
C ILE A 167 -13.16 -13.05 2.87
N GLU A 168 -13.27 -14.24 2.29
CA GLU A 168 -14.54 -14.85 1.89
C GLU A 168 -15.41 -15.14 3.10
N LEU A 169 -14.83 -15.67 4.18
CA LEU A 169 -15.53 -15.89 5.45
C LEU A 169 -16.11 -14.60 6.02
N ASN A 170 -15.30 -13.54 6.12
CA ASN A 170 -15.78 -12.24 6.59
C ASN A 170 -16.83 -11.61 5.67
N THR A 171 -16.72 -11.85 4.37
CA THR A 171 -17.71 -11.37 3.40
C THR A 171 -19.04 -12.11 3.57
N ALA A 172 -19.00 -13.42 3.77
CA ALA A 172 -20.18 -14.23 4.06
C ALA A 172 -20.87 -13.80 5.36
N PHE A 173 -20.10 -13.57 6.43
CA PHE A 173 -20.64 -13.04 7.68
C PHE A 173 -21.24 -11.65 7.52
N ARG A 174 -20.59 -10.76 6.76
CA ARG A 174 -21.12 -9.42 6.47
C ARG A 174 -22.44 -9.46 5.71
N THR A 175 -22.62 -10.40 4.78
CA THR A 175 -23.87 -10.57 4.03
C THR A 175 -25.00 -11.08 4.92
N ARG A 176 -24.69 -11.97 5.89
CA ARG A 176 -25.67 -12.53 6.83
C ARG A 176 -26.03 -11.58 7.97
N ALA A 177 -25.17 -10.61 8.28
CA ALA A 177 -25.37 -9.67 9.38
C ALA A 177 -26.64 -8.84 9.17
N THR A 178 -27.50 -8.81 10.19
CA THR A 178 -28.75 -8.03 10.19
C THR A 178 -28.53 -6.62 10.74
N ASN A 179 -27.57 -6.44 11.63
CA ASN A 179 -27.27 -5.17 12.29
C ASN A 179 -26.07 -4.43 11.68
N ASP A 180 -26.07 -3.10 11.81
CA ASP A 180 -25.01 -2.25 11.27
C ASP A 180 -23.68 -2.41 12.00
N PHE A 181 -23.71 -2.81 13.27
CA PHE A 181 -22.51 -3.05 14.06
C PHE A 181 -21.67 -4.19 13.48
N GLU A 182 -22.27 -5.35 13.24
CA GLU A 182 -21.64 -6.54 12.65
C GLU A 182 -21.18 -6.28 11.21
N LYS A 183 -22.01 -5.62 10.40
CA LYS A 183 -21.62 -5.21 9.05
C LYS A 183 -20.34 -4.37 9.06
N ASN A 184 -20.26 -3.41 9.99
CA ASN A 184 -19.08 -2.57 10.17
C ASN A 184 -17.89 -3.34 10.76
N LEU A 185 -18.14 -4.30 11.66
CA LEU A 185 -17.11 -5.15 12.24
C LEU A 185 -16.39 -5.99 11.18
N TYR A 186 -17.14 -6.74 10.36
CA TYR A 186 -16.55 -7.59 9.31
C TYR A 186 -15.89 -6.76 8.20
N LYS A 187 -16.46 -5.60 7.85
CA LYS A 187 -15.81 -4.61 6.96
C LYS A 187 -14.47 -4.15 7.54
N LEU A 188 -14.43 -3.84 8.83
CA LEU A 188 -13.22 -3.40 9.51
C LEU A 188 -12.17 -4.52 9.58
N MET A 189 -12.58 -5.77 9.82
CA MET A 189 -11.68 -6.92 9.86
C MET A 189 -10.94 -7.10 8.53
N ASN A 190 -11.64 -6.99 7.40
CA ASN A 190 -11.01 -7.01 6.08
C ASN A 190 -10.04 -5.83 5.89
N ASN A 191 -10.49 -4.59 6.14
CA ASN A 191 -9.67 -3.40 5.89
C ASN A 191 -8.43 -3.29 6.81
N ALA A 192 -8.50 -3.82 8.04
CA ALA A 192 -7.41 -3.76 9.01
C ALA A 192 -6.17 -4.56 8.57
N ILE A 193 -6.37 -5.68 7.86
CA ILE A 193 -5.28 -6.50 7.32
C ILE A 193 -4.42 -5.67 6.36
N PHE A 194 -5.06 -5.01 5.40
CA PHE A 194 -4.35 -4.19 4.41
C PHE A 194 -3.62 -2.99 5.02
N GLY A 195 -4.30 -2.27 5.92
CA GLY A 195 -3.71 -1.10 6.60
C GLY A 195 -2.50 -1.45 7.45
N THR A 196 -2.44 -2.67 7.98
CA THR A 196 -1.31 -3.12 8.80
C THR A 196 -0.12 -3.59 7.96
N MET A 197 -0.38 -4.31 6.84
CA MET A 197 0.66 -4.78 5.92
C MET A 197 1.50 -3.63 5.31
N ARG A 198 0.91 -2.45 5.13
CA ARG A 198 1.53 -1.32 4.41
C ARG A 198 2.26 -0.28 5.25
N ARG A 199 2.21 -0.37 6.59
CA ARG A 199 2.80 0.66 7.46
C ARG A 199 4.33 0.57 7.50
N THR A 200 5.02 1.18 6.55
CA THR A 200 6.50 1.21 6.50
C THR A 200 7.11 2.39 7.27
N ARG A 201 6.39 3.52 7.40
CA ARG A 201 6.73 4.68 8.26
C ARG A 201 5.48 5.45 8.69
N CYS A 202 5.28 5.64 10.00
CA CYS A 202 4.37 6.66 10.51
C CYS A 202 5.08 8.02 10.43
N ARG A 203 4.54 8.99 9.68
CA ARG A 203 4.95 10.40 9.83
C ARG A 203 4.50 10.90 11.22
N PRO A 204 5.32 11.69 11.94
CA PRO A 204 4.88 12.33 13.18
C PRO A 204 3.80 13.37 12.86
N GLY A 205 2.63 13.27 13.50
CA GLY A 205 1.49 14.18 13.35
C GLY A 205 0.32 13.81 14.29
N PRO A 206 -0.72 14.67 14.41
CA PRO A 206 -1.74 14.58 15.48
C PRO A 206 -2.69 13.39 15.36
N CYS A 207 -2.78 12.74 14.19
CA CYS A 207 -3.67 11.59 13.94
C CYS A 207 -3.21 10.26 14.58
N ARG A 208 -2.59 10.27 15.77
CA ARG A 208 -2.11 9.05 16.43
C ARG A 208 -3.20 8.23 17.12
N GLU A 209 -4.29 8.86 17.59
CA GLU A 209 -5.29 8.17 18.40
C GLU A 209 -6.29 7.36 17.59
N ARG A 210 -6.69 7.81 16.40
CA ARG A 210 -7.61 7.06 15.53
C ARG A 210 -6.96 5.89 14.78
N CYS A 211 -5.63 5.80 14.81
CA CYS A 211 -4.82 4.84 14.04
C CYS A 211 -4.42 3.57 14.83
N ARG A 212 -4.80 3.46 16.12
CA ARG A 212 -4.50 2.30 16.98
C ARG A 212 -5.42 1.09 16.78
N ALA A 213 -6.40 1.17 15.89
CA ALA A 213 -7.31 0.07 15.61
C ALA A 213 -6.59 -1.10 14.91
N ARG A 214 -6.12 -2.02 15.75
CA ARG A 214 -5.90 -3.45 15.51
C ARG A 214 -4.89 -3.81 14.41
N LYS A 215 -3.66 -4.07 14.87
CA LYS A 215 -2.56 -4.64 14.08
C LYS A 215 -2.76 -6.15 14.00
N THR A 216 -3.17 -6.69 12.85
CA THR A 216 -3.22 -8.15 12.64
C THR A 216 -1.88 -8.72 12.14
N MET A 217 -1.07 -7.91 11.46
CA MET A 217 0.31 -8.23 11.05
C MET A 217 1.31 -7.19 11.57
N GLU A 218 2.08 -7.52 12.60
CA GLU A 218 2.93 -6.54 13.29
C GLU A 218 4.17 -6.14 12.46
N ASN A 219 4.38 -4.83 12.22
CA ASN A 219 5.68 -4.35 11.72
C ASN A 219 6.72 -4.35 12.85
N VAL A 220 7.77 -5.16 12.68
CA VAL A 220 8.91 -5.31 13.61
C VAL A 220 9.58 -3.97 13.95
N ARG A 221 9.60 -2.99 13.04
CA ARG A 221 10.17 -1.64 13.29
C ARG A 221 9.40 -0.83 14.32
N ASN A 222 8.13 -1.16 14.55
CA ASN A 222 7.29 -0.50 15.55
C ASN A 222 7.42 -1.16 16.94
N ARG A 223 8.23 -2.21 17.08
CA ARG A 223 8.48 -2.84 18.39
C ARG A 223 9.29 -1.90 19.27
N ILE A 224 8.84 -1.80 20.50
CA ILE A 224 9.44 -0.97 21.54
C ILE A 224 9.81 -1.93 22.67
N ASP A 225 11.03 -1.82 23.16
CA ASP A 225 11.44 -2.55 24.36
C ASP A 225 10.91 -1.80 25.57
N VAL A 226 10.02 -2.44 26.32
CA VAL A 226 9.45 -1.87 27.54
C VAL A 226 10.25 -2.36 28.74
N LYS A 227 10.76 -1.42 29.55
CA LYS A 227 11.42 -1.70 30.82
C LYS A 227 10.54 -1.18 31.95
N LEU A 228 10.19 -2.07 32.88
CA LEU A 228 9.49 -1.72 34.11
C LEU A 228 10.53 -1.38 35.18
N VAL A 229 10.34 -0.26 35.85
CA VAL A 229 11.29 0.32 36.81
C VAL A 229 10.54 0.77 38.04
N THR A 230 11.12 0.48 39.21
CA THR A 230 10.52 0.86 40.51
C THR A 230 11.32 1.93 41.27
N ARG A 231 12.50 2.30 40.77
CA ARG A 231 13.42 3.27 41.41
C ARG A 231 13.81 4.36 40.42
N TRP A 232 13.87 5.60 40.92
CA TRP A 232 14.26 6.75 40.09
C TRP A 232 15.76 6.76 39.78
N LYS A 233 16.60 6.70 40.82
CA LYS A 233 18.07 6.78 40.73
C LYS A 233 18.72 5.42 40.52
N GLY A 234 19.95 5.44 39.99
CA GLY A 234 20.83 4.29 39.81
C GLY A 234 21.07 3.92 38.35
N ARG A 235 22.06 3.06 38.11
CA ARG A 235 22.49 2.64 36.75
C ARG A 235 21.36 2.07 35.88
N TYR A 236 20.37 1.44 36.52
CA TYR A 236 19.15 0.90 35.88
C TYR A 236 17.87 1.62 36.33
N GLY A 237 18.02 2.79 36.95
CA GLY A 237 16.90 3.63 37.37
C GLY A 237 16.20 4.30 36.19
N ALA A 238 15.03 4.87 36.46
CA ALA A 238 14.21 5.54 35.45
C ALA A 238 14.98 6.67 34.74
N GLU A 239 15.75 7.44 35.50
CA GLU A 239 16.57 8.55 34.99
C GLU A 239 17.56 8.09 33.91
N ALA A 240 18.27 6.99 34.15
CA ALA A 240 19.27 6.45 33.22
C ALA A 240 18.64 5.86 31.95
N LEU A 241 17.37 5.42 32.00
CA LEU A 241 16.67 4.90 30.82
C LEU A 241 16.01 6.01 30.01
N ILE A 242 15.56 7.09 30.65
CA ILE A 242 14.99 8.27 29.99
C ILE A 242 16.06 9.07 29.25
N SER A 243 17.28 9.14 29.81
CA SER A 243 18.41 9.83 29.18
C SER A 243 18.99 9.14 27.94
N ARG A 244 18.55 7.90 27.65
CA ARG A 244 19.03 7.18 26.47
C ARG A 244 18.54 7.83 25.16
N PRO A 245 19.38 7.86 24.12
CA PRO A 245 19.01 8.47 22.83
C PRO A 245 17.87 7.72 22.12
N ASN A 246 17.60 6.47 22.50
CA ASN A 246 16.49 5.69 21.98
C ASN A 246 15.24 5.74 22.87
N PHE A 247 15.17 6.63 23.85
CA PHE A 247 13.96 6.85 24.64
C PHE A 247 12.77 7.21 23.74
N HIS A 248 11.63 6.55 23.96
CA HIS A 248 10.42 6.80 23.20
C HIS A 248 9.32 7.47 24.02
N SER A 249 8.99 6.86 25.16
CA SER A 249 7.84 7.25 25.97
C SER A 249 7.97 6.69 27.38
N ARG A 250 7.25 7.28 28.33
CA ARG A 250 7.09 6.76 29.69
C ARG A 250 5.62 6.66 30.06
N ALA A 251 5.26 5.66 30.85
CA ALA A 251 3.96 5.54 31.49
C ALA A 251 4.16 5.30 32.99
N VAL A 252 3.42 6.03 33.83
CA VAL A 252 3.51 5.93 35.29
C VAL A 252 2.33 5.10 35.76
N PHE A 253 2.59 4.03 36.50
CA PHE A 253 1.60 3.14 37.08
C PHE A 253 1.67 3.25 38.61
N GLY A 254 0.93 4.21 39.18
CA GLY A 254 0.95 4.46 40.63
C GLY A 254 2.27 5.08 41.12
N LYS A 255 2.53 4.99 42.43
CA LYS A 255 3.64 5.72 43.08
C LYS A 255 5.03 5.12 42.83
N ASN A 256 5.10 3.80 42.64
CA ASN A 256 6.38 3.06 42.67
C ASN A 256 6.65 2.26 41.39
N LEU A 257 5.88 2.43 40.31
CA LEU A 257 6.08 1.67 39.08
C LEU A 257 6.02 2.59 37.86
N LEU A 258 7.05 2.52 37.04
CA LEU A 258 7.20 3.27 35.80
C LEU A 258 7.52 2.30 34.67
N ALA A 259 6.82 2.41 33.55
CA ALA A 259 7.23 1.78 32.30
C ALA A 259 7.97 2.78 31.42
N VAL A 260 9.19 2.44 31.02
CA VAL A 260 9.97 3.19 30.04
C VAL A 260 9.99 2.41 28.73
N GLY A 261 9.48 3.02 27.66
CA GLY A 261 9.54 2.49 26.31
C GLY A 261 10.78 2.99 25.58
N LEU A 262 11.61 2.07 25.09
CA LEU A 262 12.80 2.35 24.29
C LEU A 262 12.61 1.85 22.86
N ARG A 263 12.95 2.67 21.87
CA ARG A 263 12.95 2.26 20.46
C ARG A 263 14.07 1.24 20.23
N ARG A 264 13.77 0.21 19.44
CA ARG A 264 14.81 -0.68 18.91
C ARG A 264 15.63 0.06 17.86
N LEU A 265 16.96 0.04 18.03
CA LEU A 265 17.90 0.64 17.09
C LEU A 265 18.19 -0.27 15.89
N LYS A 266 17.98 -1.59 16.05
CA LYS A 266 18.12 -2.59 15.01
C LYS A 266 16.82 -3.39 14.91
N ALA A 267 16.39 -3.66 13.68
CA ALA A 267 15.25 -4.53 13.39
C ALA A 267 15.73 -5.64 12.46
N THR A 268 15.57 -6.88 12.89
CA THR A 268 15.84 -8.07 12.08
C THR A 268 14.55 -8.51 11.43
N PHE A 269 14.60 -8.77 10.14
CA PHE A 269 13.52 -9.36 9.37
C PHE A 269 13.95 -10.79 9.06
N ASN A 270 13.15 -11.76 9.50
CA ASN A 270 13.33 -13.17 9.20
C ASN A 270 12.56 -13.52 7.92
#